data_AF-A0A3L7TW56-F1
#
_entry.id   AF-A0A3L7TW56-F1
#
_cell.length_a   1.000
_cell.length_b   1.000
_cell.length_c   1.000
_cell.angle_alpha   90.00
_cell.angle_beta   90.00
_cell.angle_gamma   90.00
#
_symmetry.space_group_name_H-M   'P 1'
#
loop_
_entity.id
_entity.type
_entity.pdbx_description
1 polymer ?
#
loop_
_entity_poly.entity_id
_entity_poly.type
_entity_poly.pdbx_seq_one_letter_code
_entity_poly.pdbx_strand_id
1 'polypeptide(L)'
;MDWGKIWIEQCEAARGIEDEFGTPEALEYLIGDKFINFLEAADDHVSFRAEIPAFVAEIKSIFERWQLAAYLEVAKQSEPFDPSLFEPRSHPILGEEEIEFDVEEVEEMRKDDIRQCTRDLLLTERAREWLLEEGQ
;
A
#
# COMPACT_ATOMS: atom_id res chain seq x y z
N MET A 1 -15.97 20.88 -0.65
CA MET A 1 -15.13 19.88 0.03
C MET A 1 -13.76 19.96 -0.58
N ASP A 2 -12.75 20.28 0.22
CA ASP A 2 -11.37 20.33 -0.23
C ASP A 2 -10.77 18.94 -0.03
N TRP A 3 -10.91 18.08 -1.05
CA TRP A 3 -10.45 16.69 -1.00
C TRP A 3 -8.94 16.57 -0.76
N GLY A 4 -8.17 17.63 -1.02
CA GLY A 4 -6.74 17.69 -0.73
C GLY A 4 -6.41 17.66 0.76
N LYS A 5 -7.36 17.94 1.66
CA LYS A 5 -7.16 17.97 3.12
C LYS A 5 -7.72 16.76 3.87
N ILE A 6 -8.18 15.74 3.13
CA ILE A 6 -8.68 14.50 3.73
C ILE A 6 -7.64 13.80 4.61
N TRP A 7 -6.35 14.04 4.33
CA TRP A 7 -5.24 13.50 5.11
C TRP A 7 -5.26 13.91 6.59
N ILE A 8 -5.87 15.05 6.94
CA ILE A 8 -5.96 15.51 8.34
C ILE A 8 -6.83 14.54 9.15
N GLU A 9 -8.00 14.19 8.62
CA GLU A 9 -8.92 13.24 9.26
C GLU A 9 -8.31 11.83 9.30
N GLN A 10 -7.54 11.45 8.27
CA GLN A 10 -6.84 10.16 8.22
C GLN A 10 -5.73 10.08 9.27
N CYS A 11 -4.98 11.16 9.50
CA CYS A 11 -3.97 11.24 10.56
C CYS A 11 -4.62 11.18 11.95
N GLU A 12 -5.76 11.83 12.15
CA GLU A 12 -6.52 11.72 13.41
C GLU A 12 -7.02 10.30 13.64
N ALA A 13 -7.57 9.65 12.60
CA ALA A 13 -7.98 8.25 12.69
C ALA A 13 -6.80 7.32 12.99
N ALA A 14 -5.62 7.55 12.39
CA ALA A 14 -4.43 6.74 12.64
C ALA A 14 -3.97 6.81 14.11
N ARG A 15 -4.08 7.98 14.76
CA ARG A 15 -3.80 8.10 16.20
C ARG A 15 -4.77 7.27 17.03
N GLY A 16 -6.05 7.30 16.69
CA GLY A 16 -7.06 6.44 17.34
C GLY A 16 -6.76 4.94 17.14
N ILE A 17 -6.34 4.54 15.95
CA ILE A 17 -5.94 3.16 15.65
C ILE A 17 -4.69 2.78 16.44
N GLU A 18 -3.70 3.67 16.54
CA GLU A 18 -2.50 3.41 17.33
C GLU A 18 -2.84 3.20 18.81
N ASP A 19 -3.72 4.02 19.36
CA ASP A 19 -4.16 3.93 20.76
C ASP A 19 -4.97 2.64 21.04
N GLU A 20 -5.79 2.18 20.09
CA GLU A 20 -6.70 1.05 20.27
C GLU A 20 -6.12 -0.31 19.85
N PHE A 21 -5.38 -0.34 18.75
CA PHE A 21 -4.91 -1.58 18.10
C PHE A 21 -3.38 -1.69 18.07
N GLY A 22 -2.67 -0.56 18.17
CA GLY A 22 -1.21 -0.50 18.20
C GLY A 22 -0.59 0.14 16.95
N THR A 23 0.70 0.43 17.05
CA THR A 23 1.46 1.08 15.98
C THR A 23 1.48 0.29 14.65
N PRO A 24 1.61 -1.05 14.60
CA PRO A 24 1.63 -1.78 13.33
C PRO A 24 0.36 -1.56 12.48
N GLU A 25 -0.81 -1.62 13.10
CA GLU A 25 -2.11 -1.43 12.47
C GLU A 25 -2.30 0.01 12.00
N ALA A 26 -1.80 0.98 12.79
CA ALA A 26 -1.82 2.38 12.41
C ALA A 26 -0.87 2.67 11.23
N LEU A 27 0.30 2.03 11.17
CA LEU A 27 1.24 2.13 10.05
C LEU A 27 0.65 1.53 8.77
N GLU A 28 0.03 0.35 8.87
CA GLU A 28 -0.65 -0.29 7.73
C GLU A 28 -1.77 0.60 7.18
N TYR A 29 -2.61 1.13 8.06
CA TYR A 29 -3.69 2.03 7.66
C TYR A 29 -3.15 3.32 7.04
N LEU A 30 -2.25 4.03 7.74
CA LEU A 30 -1.86 5.37 7.33
C LEU A 30 -0.87 5.37 6.16
N ILE A 31 0.10 4.44 6.16
CA ILE A 31 1.14 4.39 5.14
C ILE A 31 0.74 3.42 4.04
N GLY A 32 0.49 2.16 4.38
CA GLY A 32 0.19 1.09 3.42
C GLY A 32 -1.03 1.38 2.56
N ASP A 33 -2.06 2.01 3.14
CA ASP A 33 -3.30 2.34 2.45
C ASP A 33 -3.41 3.84 2.13
N LYS A 34 -3.47 4.72 3.15
CA LYS A 34 -3.84 6.14 2.89
C LYS A 34 -2.77 6.92 2.16
N PHE A 35 -1.52 6.84 2.59
CA PHE A 35 -0.44 7.63 2.00
C PHE A 35 -0.09 7.16 0.58
N ILE A 36 -0.07 5.85 0.33
CA ILE A 36 0.15 5.29 -1.01
C ILE A 36 -0.94 5.75 -1.98
N ASN A 37 -2.22 5.61 -1.60
CA ASN A 37 -3.34 6.11 -2.41
C ASN A 37 -3.28 7.63 -2.63
N PHE A 38 -2.80 8.39 -1.64
CA PHE A 38 -2.62 9.84 -1.75
C PHE A 38 -1.52 10.20 -2.75
N LEU A 39 -0.40 9.47 -2.75
CA LEU A 39 0.70 9.66 -3.70
C LEU A 39 0.26 9.35 -5.14
N GLU A 40 -0.54 8.29 -5.32
CA GLU A 40 -1.12 7.95 -6.62
C GLU A 40 -2.05 9.07 -7.12
N ALA A 41 -2.98 9.54 -6.28
CA ALA A 41 -3.89 10.63 -6.63
C ALA A 41 -3.16 11.95 -6.95
N ALA A 42 -1.98 12.18 -6.34
CA ALA A 42 -1.17 13.37 -6.58
C ALA A 42 -0.45 13.41 -7.94
N ASP A 43 -0.47 12.31 -8.70
CA ASP A 43 0.05 12.30 -10.06
C ASP A 43 -0.91 13.01 -11.02
N ASP A 44 -2.23 12.84 -10.82
CA ASP A 44 -3.27 13.45 -11.65
C ASP A 44 -3.86 14.74 -11.06
N HIS A 45 -3.72 14.96 -9.75
CA HIS A 45 -4.36 16.08 -9.05
C HIS A 45 -3.36 17.00 -8.33
N VAL A 46 -3.19 18.22 -8.87
CA VAL A 46 -2.30 19.26 -8.32
C VAL A 46 -2.65 19.65 -6.88
N SER A 47 -3.93 19.59 -6.48
CA SER A 47 -4.36 19.88 -5.11
C SER A 47 -3.80 18.89 -4.09
N PHE A 48 -3.67 17.62 -4.45
CA PHE A 48 -3.06 16.60 -3.58
C PHE A 48 -1.55 16.80 -3.51
N ARG A 49 -0.90 17.08 -4.64
CA ARG A 49 0.55 17.30 -4.69
C ARG A 49 1.02 18.43 -3.79
N ALA A 50 0.26 19.52 -3.68
CA ALA A 50 0.57 20.65 -2.82
C ALA A 50 0.54 20.30 -1.33
N GLU A 51 -0.20 19.27 -0.95
CA GLU A 51 -0.48 18.87 0.43
C GLU A 51 0.46 17.73 0.91
N ILE A 52 1.17 17.06 -0.01
CA ILE A 52 2.14 15.99 0.32
C ILE A 52 3.12 16.42 1.43
N PRO A 53 3.78 17.59 1.37
CA PRO A 53 4.75 17.95 2.41
C PRO A 53 4.12 18.12 3.80
N ALA A 54 2.88 18.62 3.86
CA ALA A 54 2.15 18.77 5.12
C ALA A 54 1.71 17.41 5.67
N PHE A 55 1.21 16.52 4.81
CA PHE A 55 0.86 15.16 5.20
C PHE A 55 2.08 14.39 5.71
N VAL A 56 3.21 14.47 5.01
CA VAL A 56 4.49 13.85 5.44
C VAL A 56 4.95 14.38 6.79
N ALA A 57 4.87 15.68 7.02
CA ALA A 57 5.22 16.28 8.31
C ALA A 57 4.34 15.73 9.45
N GLU A 58 3.05 15.51 9.18
CA GLU A 58 2.12 14.95 10.15
C GLU A 58 2.36 13.45 10.39
N ILE A 59 2.63 12.65 9.36
CA ILE A 59 3.00 11.24 9.54
C ILE A 59 4.26 11.12 10.40
N LYS A 60 5.26 11.99 10.17
CA LYS A 60 6.49 12.08 10.98
C LYS A 60 6.25 12.59 12.40
N SER A 61 5.09 13.17 12.71
CA SER A 61 4.72 13.59 14.06
C SER A 61 4.01 12.47 14.84
N ILE A 62 3.38 11.53 14.14
CA ILE A 62 2.70 10.36 14.70
C ILE A 62 3.71 9.23 14.94
N PHE A 63 4.53 8.91 13.95
CA PHE A 63 5.44 7.77 14.00
C PHE A 63 6.91 8.18 14.09
N GLU A 64 7.67 7.39 14.82
CA GLU A 64 9.11 7.52 14.89
C GLU A 64 9.78 7.07 13.58
N ARG A 65 10.91 7.71 13.23
CA ARG A 65 11.65 7.40 12.00
C ARG A 65 11.99 5.92 11.85
N TRP A 66 12.32 5.24 12.96
CA TRP A 66 12.68 3.83 12.94
C TRP A 66 11.46 2.92 12.67
N GLN A 67 10.26 3.32 13.11
CA GLN A 67 9.01 2.60 12.83
C GLN A 67 8.67 2.69 11.34
N LEU A 68 8.78 3.91 10.77
CA LEU A 68 8.61 4.15 9.34
C LEU A 68 9.60 3.33 8.51
N ALA A 69 10.87 3.32 8.89
CA ALA A 69 11.91 2.58 8.18
C ALA A 69 11.67 1.07 8.23
N ALA A 70 11.32 0.53 9.39
CA ALA A 70 11.02 -0.90 9.55
C ALA A 70 9.79 -1.31 8.73
N TYR A 71 8.72 -0.52 8.76
CA TYR A 71 7.51 -0.80 8.01
C TYR A 71 7.75 -0.78 6.49
N LEU A 72 8.41 0.27 5.99
CA LEU A 72 8.70 0.42 4.56
C LEU A 72 9.63 -0.69 4.04
N GLU A 73 10.55 -1.20 4.87
CA GLU A 73 11.39 -2.33 4.49
C GLU A 73 10.58 -3.63 4.31
N VAL A 74 9.55 -3.83 5.12
CA VAL A 74 8.62 -4.96 4.99
C VAL A 74 7.67 -4.76 3.82
N ALA A 75 7.08 -3.56 3.67
CA ALA A 75 6.14 -3.25 2.59
C ALA A 75 6.76 -3.40 1.18
N LYS A 76 8.07 -3.17 1.05
CA LYS A 76 8.82 -3.43 -0.18
C LYS A 76 8.83 -4.90 -0.60
N GLN A 77 8.67 -5.81 0.35
CA GLN A 77 8.70 -7.25 0.12
C GLN A 77 7.30 -7.76 -0.25
N SER A 78 6.63 -7.10 -1.21
CA SER A 78 5.31 -7.51 -1.70
C SER A 78 5.33 -9.00 -2.03
N GLU A 79 4.31 -9.73 -1.58
CA GLU A 79 4.16 -11.16 -1.87
C GLU A 79 4.25 -11.39 -3.39
N PRO A 80 5.12 -12.29 -3.87
CA PRO A 80 5.19 -12.60 -5.29
C PRO A 80 3.86 -13.17 -5.80
N PHE A 81 3.53 -12.92 -7.07
CA PHE A 81 2.50 -13.66 -7.78
C PHE A 81 2.70 -15.16 -7.54
N ASP A 82 1.69 -15.84 -6.96
CA ASP A 82 1.70 -17.29 -6.75
C ASP A 82 0.82 -17.96 -7.82
N PRO A 83 1.42 -18.55 -8.88
CA PRO A 83 0.68 -19.24 -9.93
C PRO A 83 -0.09 -20.46 -9.40
N SER A 84 0.34 -21.04 -8.27
CA SER A 84 -0.26 -22.25 -7.71
C SER A 84 -1.65 -22.01 -7.10
N LEU A 85 -2.05 -20.74 -6.93
CA LEU A 85 -3.44 -20.37 -6.61
C LEU A 85 -4.41 -20.67 -7.75
N PHE A 86 -3.91 -20.80 -8.98
CA PHE A 86 -4.68 -21.05 -10.20
C PHE A 86 -4.43 -22.44 -10.80
N GLU A 87 -3.72 -23.32 -10.08
CA GLU A 87 -3.53 -24.72 -10.48
C GLU A 87 -4.66 -25.61 -9.92
N PRO A 88 -5.20 -26.57 -10.70
CA PRO A 88 -6.28 -27.45 -10.25
C PRO A 88 -5.89 -28.19 -8.98
N ARG A 89 -6.60 -27.92 -7.89
CA ARG A 89 -6.39 -28.64 -6.63
C ARG A 89 -7.21 -29.91 -6.65
N SER A 90 -6.54 -31.05 -6.56
CA SER A 90 -7.19 -32.34 -6.35
C SER A 90 -7.47 -32.53 -4.86
N HIS A 91 -8.73 -32.44 -4.43
CA HIS A 91 -9.09 -32.73 -3.04
C HIS A 91 -9.54 -34.20 -2.90
N PRO A 92 -8.92 -35.01 -2.00
CA PRO A 92 -9.15 -36.46 -1.93
C PRO A 92 -10.59 -36.88 -1.59
N ILE A 93 -11.42 -35.96 -1.09
CA ILE A 93 -12.84 -36.21 -0.78
C ILE A 93 -13.80 -35.48 -1.74
N LEU A 94 -13.38 -34.34 -2.31
CA LEU A 94 -14.28 -33.44 -3.06
C LEU A 94 -14.09 -33.52 -4.58
N GLY A 95 -13.05 -34.20 -5.07
CA GLY A 95 -12.73 -34.30 -6.50
C GLY A 95 -11.76 -33.22 -6.98
N GLU A 96 -11.63 -33.06 -8.30
CA GLU A 96 -10.89 -31.97 -8.93
C GLU A 96 -11.74 -30.70 -8.91
N GLU A 97 -11.19 -29.57 -8.44
CA GLU A 97 -11.84 -28.26 -8.63
C GLU A 97 -11.86 -27.91 -10.13
N GLU A 98 -13.03 -27.54 -10.65
CA GLU A 98 -13.14 -26.91 -11.96
C GLU A 98 -12.60 -25.48 -11.85
N ILE A 99 -11.42 -25.23 -12.44
CA ILE A 99 -10.89 -23.88 -12.58
C ILE A 99 -11.54 -23.27 -13.82
N GLU A 100 -12.30 -22.19 -13.64
CA GLU A 100 -13.01 -21.50 -14.73
C GLU A 100 -12.06 -20.71 -15.67
N PHE A 101 -10.80 -20.52 -15.26
CA PHE A 101 -9.82 -19.71 -15.97
C PHE A 101 -9.00 -20.57 -16.94
N ASP A 102 -8.95 -20.16 -18.21
CA ASP A 102 -8.05 -20.79 -19.17
C ASP A 102 -6.60 -20.28 -19.02
N VAL A 103 -5.66 -20.92 -19.73
CA VAL A 103 -4.24 -20.56 -19.67
C VAL A 103 -3.96 -19.12 -20.15
N GLU A 104 -4.75 -18.57 -21.07
CA GLU A 104 -4.57 -17.19 -21.53
C GLU A 104 -5.07 -16.21 -20.46
N GLU A 105 -6.17 -16.52 -19.80
CA GLU A 105 -6.73 -15.70 -18.71
C GLU A 105 -5.78 -15.66 -17.50
N VAL A 106 -5.21 -16.79 -17.09
CA VAL A 106 -4.19 -16.85 -16.02
C VAL A 106 -2.93 -16.07 -16.40
N GLU A 107 -2.51 -16.10 -17.66
CA GLU A 107 -1.36 -15.33 -18.14
C GLU A 107 -1.63 -13.82 -18.17
N GLU A 108 -2.84 -13.38 -18.53
CA GLU A 108 -3.22 -11.96 -18.46
C GLU A 108 -3.31 -11.49 -17.00
N MET A 109 -3.89 -12.28 -16.10
CA MET A 109 -3.92 -12.00 -14.66
C MET A 109 -2.50 -11.89 -14.09
N ARG A 110 -1.58 -12.77 -14.49
CA ARG A 110 -0.17 -12.66 -14.08
C ARG A 110 0.47 -11.36 -14.57
N LYS A 111 0.19 -10.95 -15.80
CA LYS A 111 0.71 -9.68 -16.33
C LYS A 111 0.12 -8.48 -15.59
N ASP A 112 -1.16 -8.52 -15.26
CA ASP A 112 -1.82 -7.51 -14.43
C ASP A 112 -1.19 -7.43 -13.03
N ASP A 113 -0.97 -8.58 -12.40
CA ASP A 113 -0.34 -8.65 -11.08
C ASP A 113 1.09 -8.10 -11.10
N ILE A 114 1.91 -8.51 -12.07
CA ILE A 114 3.26 -7.97 -12.26
C ILE A 114 3.22 -6.44 -12.45
N ARG A 115 2.28 -5.93 -13.25
CA ARG A 115 2.09 -4.48 -13.46
C ARG A 115 1.71 -3.78 -12.16
N GLN A 116 0.81 -4.37 -11.38
CA GLN A 116 0.36 -3.82 -10.11
C GLN A 116 1.49 -3.84 -9.07
N CYS A 117 2.18 -4.97 -8.87
CA CYS A 117 3.33 -5.06 -7.99
C CYS A 117 4.42 -4.05 -8.36
N THR A 118 4.67 -3.82 -9.66
CA THR A 118 5.63 -2.81 -10.10
C THR A 118 5.19 -1.40 -9.69
N ARG A 119 3.90 -1.07 -9.84
CA ARG A 119 3.33 0.21 -9.43
C ARG A 119 3.42 0.39 -7.91
N ASP A 120 3.02 -0.63 -7.15
CA ASP A 120 3.03 -0.60 -5.70
C ASP A 120 4.45 -0.41 -5.18
N LEU A 121 5.43 -1.13 -5.73
CA LEU A 121 6.85 -0.97 -5.40
C LEU A 121 7.35 0.46 -5.67
N LEU A 122 6.99 1.06 -6.81
CA LEU A 122 7.37 2.44 -7.13
C LEU A 122 6.74 3.45 -6.15
N LEU A 123 5.48 3.24 -5.76
CA LEU A 123 4.81 4.08 -4.78
C LEU A 123 5.42 3.90 -3.37
N THR A 124 5.79 2.68 -2.98
CA THR A 124 6.49 2.41 -1.72
C THR A 124 7.87 3.06 -1.69
N GLU A 125 8.64 3.02 -2.78
CA GLU A 125 9.93 3.72 -2.87
C GLU A 125 9.76 5.24 -2.78
N ARG A 126 8.76 5.79 -3.48
CA ARG A 126 8.44 7.22 -3.38
C ARG A 126 8.01 7.60 -1.96
N ALA A 127 7.20 6.77 -1.31
CA ALA A 127 6.82 6.98 0.08
C ALA A 127 8.06 6.99 0.99
N ARG A 128 9.02 6.10 0.73
CA ARG A 128 10.29 6.04 1.44
C ARG A 128 11.14 7.30 1.25
N GLU A 129 11.22 7.84 0.05
CA GLU A 129 11.91 9.11 -0.21
C GLU A 129 11.31 10.24 0.63
N TRP A 130 9.98 10.39 0.62
CA TRP A 130 9.29 11.42 1.40
C TRP A 130 9.45 11.23 2.92
N LEU A 131 9.34 9.99 3.41
CA LEU A 131 9.28 9.68 4.84
C LEU A 131 10.67 9.53 5.49
N LEU A 132 11.70 9.10 4.76
CA LEU A 132 13.01 8.78 5.34
C LEU A 132 14.14 9.72 4.92
N GLU A 133 14.04 10.41 3.78
CA GLU A 133 15.04 11.39 3.37
C GLU A 133 14.77 12.76 3.99
N GLU A 134 15.84 13.42 4.44
CA GLU A 134 15.79 14.76 5.02
C GLU A 134 15.93 15.81 3.91
N GLY A 135 14.80 16.34 3.46
CA GLY A 135 14.70 17.66 2.79
C GLY A 135 15.13 17.75 1.33
N GLN A 136 14.19 18.09 0.45
CA GLN A 136 14.47 19.04 -0.63
C GLN A 136 14.23 20.47 -0.14
#